data_AF-A0A2W4NIA0-F1
#
_entry.id   AF-A0A2W4NIA0-F1
#
_cell.length_a   1.000
_cell.length_b   1.000
_cell.length_c   1.000
_cell.angle_alpha   90.00
_cell.angle_beta   90.00
_cell.angle_gamma   90.00
#
_symmetry.space_group_name_H-M   'P 1'
#
loop_
_entity.id
_entity.type
_entity.pdbx_description
1 polymer ?
#
loop_
_entity_poly.entity_id
_entity_poly.type
_entity_poly.pdbx_seq_one_letter_code
_entity_poly.pdbx_strand_id
1 'polypeptide(L)'
;MTKGLCSAAARPAQSSARKKQEPEMKDIEITPIQPRTTVRVKTLQRASRRLEVVPRDPQRGQYLVASASQPGVFYSVDLDSRALAGRCTCPWAQHGGVNCKHVLAALRYHYTGLGGLSFWRTLADARRQHRRTVKGEGIYATVRPRARRRS
;
A
#
# COMPACT_ATOMS: atom_id res chain seq x y z
N MET A 1 -43.42 16.42 -73.85
CA MET A 1 -44.58 15.62 -73.40
C MET A 1 -44.10 14.23 -73.01
N THR A 2 -44.54 13.77 -71.84
CA THR A 2 -44.66 12.38 -71.35
C THR A 2 -43.43 11.47 -71.12
N LYS A 3 -43.26 11.16 -69.81
CA LYS A 3 -43.04 9.81 -69.20
C LYS A 3 -41.68 9.13 -69.50
N GLY A 4 -40.95 8.57 -68.56
CA GLY A 4 -41.23 8.12 -67.20
C GLY A 4 -40.49 6.79 -66.94
N LEU A 5 -40.19 6.55 -65.67
CA LEU A 5 -39.83 5.28 -65.03
C LEU A 5 -38.36 4.79 -65.07
N CYS A 6 -37.71 5.07 -63.93
CA CYS A 6 -36.96 4.15 -63.07
C CYS A 6 -36.80 2.69 -63.51
N SER A 7 -35.57 2.18 -63.46
CA SER A 7 -35.32 0.76 -63.22
C SER A 7 -34.25 0.60 -62.14
N ALA A 8 -34.64 -0.13 -61.10
CA ALA A 8 -33.95 -0.29 -59.83
C ALA A 8 -32.82 -1.32 -59.93
N ALA A 9 -31.71 -1.01 -59.27
CA ALA A 9 -30.66 -1.97 -58.94
C ALA A 9 -31.15 -2.87 -57.78
N ALA A 10 -31.12 -4.18 -57.98
CA ALA A 10 -31.30 -5.16 -56.90
C ALA A 10 -30.03 -6.02 -56.78
N ARG A 11 -29.29 -5.80 -55.69
CA ARG A 11 -28.13 -6.60 -55.29
C ARG A 11 -28.62 -7.83 -54.51
N PRO A 12 -27.95 -8.99 -54.62
CA PRO A 12 -28.37 -10.20 -53.90
C PRO A 12 -28.18 -10.06 -52.39
N ALA A 13 -29.18 -10.55 -51.66
CA ALA A 13 -29.22 -10.66 -50.22
C ALA A 13 -28.12 -11.61 -49.72
N GLN A 14 -27.19 -11.09 -48.92
CA GLN A 14 -26.26 -11.91 -48.14
C GLN A 14 -26.85 -12.12 -46.75
N SER A 15 -27.31 -13.34 -46.47
CA SER A 15 -27.70 -13.75 -45.13
C SER A 15 -26.45 -14.04 -44.31
N SER A 16 -26.07 -13.13 -43.41
CA SER A 16 -25.02 -13.39 -42.43
C SER A 16 -25.67 -13.71 -41.09
N ALA A 17 -25.66 -15.00 -40.76
CA ALA A 17 -26.07 -15.55 -39.48
C ALA A 17 -25.31 -14.83 -38.34
N ARG A 18 -26.04 -14.08 -37.53
CA ARG A 18 -25.52 -13.34 -36.38
C ARG A 18 -25.25 -14.32 -35.25
N LYS A 19 -23.99 -14.80 -35.16
CA LYS A 19 -23.51 -15.64 -34.06
C LYS A 19 -23.66 -14.85 -32.75
N LYS A 20 -24.54 -15.29 -31.85
CA LYS A 20 -24.66 -14.76 -30.49
C LYS A 20 -23.32 -15.00 -29.78
N GLN A 21 -22.61 -13.94 -29.45
CA GLN A 21 -21.46 -14.00 -28.55
C GLN A 21 -21.99 -13.96 -27.12
N GLU A 22 -21.91 -15.10 -26.43
CA GLU A 22 -22.05 -15.15 -24.97
C GLU A 22 -20.85 -14.43 -24.35
N PRO A 23 -21.05 -13.57 -23.34
CA PRO A 23 -19.95 -12.89 -22.68
C PRO A 23 -19.10 -13.92 -21.92
N GLU A 24 -17.86 -14.09 -22.36
CA GLU A 24 -16.81 -14.84 -21.69
C GLU A 24 -16.57 -14.24 -20.30
N MET A 25 -17.17 -14.86 -19.29
CA MET A 25 -16.99 -14.53 -17.89
C MET A 25 -15.57 -14.96 -17.51
N LYS A 26 -14.63 -14.02 -17.58
CA LYS A 26 -13.25 -14.25 -17.16
C LYS A 26 -13.25 -14.64 -15.69
N ASP A 27 -12.80 -15.86 -15.43
CA ASP A 27 -12.53 -16.35 -14.10
C ASP A 27 -11.64 -15.33 -13.37
N ILE A 28 -12.16 -14.82 -12.26
CA ILE A 28 -11.40 -13.96 -11.36
C ILE A 28 -10.35 -14.89 -10.75
N GLU A 29 -9.13 -14.85 -11.26
CA GLU A 29 -7.99 -15.52 -10.64
C GLU A 29 -7.78 -14.94 -9.24
N ILE A 30 -8.35 -15.60 -8.23
CA ILE A 30 -8.13 -15.27 -6.83
C ILE A 30 -6.68 -15.65 -6.52
N THR A 31 -5.78 -14.68 -6.65
CA THR A 31 -4.37 -14.88 -6.31
C THR A 31 -4.28 -15.27 -4.83
N PRO A 32 -3.63 -16.38 -4.47
CA PRO A 32 -3.57 -16.82 -3.08
C PRO A 32 -2.91 -15.75 -2.22
N ILE A 33 -3.60 -15.37 -1.15
CA ILE A 33 -3.10 -14.40 -0.17
C ILE A 33 -1.93 -15.04 0.57
N GLN A 34 -0.70 -14.74 0.11
CA GLN A 34 0.53 -15.15 0.79
C GLN A 34 0.47 -14.73 2.28
N PRO A 35 0.88 -15.61 3.22
CA PRO A 35 0.86 -15.28 4.63
C PRO A 35 1.75 -14.06 4.90
N ARG A 36 1.14 -13.02 5.46
CA ARG A 36 1.79 -11.74 5.72
C ARG A 36 2.84 -11.92 6.82
N THR A 37 4.12 -11.85 6.44
CA THR A 37 5.23 -12.05 7.40
C THR A 37 5.97 -10.75 7.70
N THR A 38 6.21 -10.49 8.99
CA THR A 38 7.18 -9.48 9.44
C THR A 38 8.49 -10.16 9.82
N VAL A 39 9.59 -9.84 9.13
CA VAL A 39 10.91 -10.44 9.39
C VAL A 39 11.87 -9.40 9.96
N ARG A 40 12.61 -9.76 11.02
CA ARG A 40 13.73 -8.96 11.59
C ARG A 40 13.36 -7.48 11.90
N VAL A 41 12.28 -7.26 12.67
CA VAL A 41 11.74 -5.94 13.04
C VAL A 41 12.81 -4.93 13.49
N LYS A 42 13.80 -5.35 14.31
CA LYS A 42 14.85 -4.44 14.81
C LYS A 42 15.81 -3.98 13.71
N THR A 43 16.15 -4.84 12.77
CA THR A 43 16.98 -4.49 11.61
C THR A 43 16.24 -3.51 10.71
N LEU A 44 14.96 -3.80 10.41
CA LEU A 44 14.11 -2.91 9.63
C LEU A 44 13.92 -1.55 10.31
N GLN A 45 13.70 -1.54 11.62
CA GLN A 45 13.61 -0.30 12.40
C GLN A 45 14.90 0.51 12.33
N ARG A 46 16.08 -0.12 12.47
CA ARG A 46 17.36 0.60 12.36
C ARG A 46 17.51 1.21 10.96
N ALA A 47 17.21 0.46 9.91
CA ALA A 47 17.26 0.95 8.53
C ALA A 47 16.28 2.11 8.30
N SER A 48 15.05 2.01 8.83
CA SER A 48 14.01 3.04 8.70
C SER A 48 14.42 4.42 9.26
N ARG A 49 15.41 4.47 10.15
CA ARG A 49 15.91 5.73 10.74
C ARG A 49 16.70 6.60 9.78
N ARG A 50 17.18 6.02 8.67
CA ARG A 50 18.02 6.68 7.69
C ARG A 50 17.27 7.03 6.41
N LEU A 51 15.98 6.70 6.34
CA LEU A 51 15.19 6.95 5.14
C LEU A 51 14.60 8.34 5.21
N GLU A 52 14.69 9.04 4.09
CA GLU A 52 13.96 10.28 3.87
C GLU A 52 12.47 9.97 3.69
N VAL A 53 11.64 10.77 4.35
CA VAL A 53 10.18 10.68 4.28
C VAL A 53 9.66 12.04 3.84
N VAL A 54 8.93 12.04 2.72
CA VAL A 54 8.28 13.23 2.18
C VAL A 54 6.77 13.10 2.41
N PRO A 55 6.16 13.98 3.23
CA PRO A 55 4.70 13.99 3.38
C PRO A 55 4.01 14.37 2.07
N ARG A 56 3.01 13.59 1.65
CA ARG A 56 2.14 13.93 0.51
C ARG A 56 0.78 14.41 0.99
N ASP A 57 0.11 13.60 1.79
CA ASP A 57 -1.10 13.98 2.52
C ASP A 57 -1.06 13.35 3.92
N PRO A 58 -0.47 14.05 4.92
CA PRO A 58 -0.37 13.53 6.28
C PRO A 58 -1.70 13.26 6.96
N GLN A 59 -2.76 14.00 6.60
CA GLN A 59 -4.09 13.84 7.20
C GLN A 59 -4.72 12.52 6.76
N ARG A 60 -4.45 12.11 5.51
CA ARG A 60 -4.85 10.80 4.98
C ARG A 60 -3.82 9.70 5.21
N GLY A 61 -2.69 9.99 5.87
CA GLY A 61 -1.63 9.01 6.14
C GLY A 61 -0.78 8.65 4.92
N GLN A 62 -0.69 9.53 3.91
CA GLN A 62 0.02 9.28 2.65
C GLN A 62 1.43 9.91 2.64
N TYR A 63 2.42 9.09 2.30
CA TYR A 63 3.84 9.45 2.32
C TYR A 63 4.58 8.89 1.11
N LEU A 64 5.64 9.57 0.70
CA LEU A 64 6.71 8.97 -0.10
C LEU A 64 7.91 8.71 0.78
N VAL A 65 8.54 7.54 0.60
CA VAL A 65 9.75 7.18 1.33
C VAL A 65 10.85 6.79 0.35
N ALA A 66 12.02 7.40 0.50
CA ALA A 66 13.16 7.14 -0.37
C ALA A 66 13.65 5.69 -0.25
N SER A 67 14.07 5.13 -1.38
CA SER A 67 14.76 3.85 -1.44
C SER A 67 16.18 3.99 -0.87
N ALA A 68 16.58 3.08 0.01
CA ALA A 68 17.96 3.06 0.54
C ALA A 68 19.00 2.62 -0.49
N SER A 69 18.59 1.87 -1.50
CA SER A 69 19.50 1.20 -2.44
C SER A 69 19.53 1.84 -3.83
N GLN A 70 18.57 2.72 -4.13
CA GLN A 70 18.43 3.37 -5.43
C GLN A 70 18.18 4.86 -5.20
N PRO A 71 19.18 5.73 -5.38
CA PRO A 71 19.02 7.16 -5.28
C PRO A 71 17.92 7.66 -6.22
N GLY A 72 17.10 8.62 -5.78
CA GLY A 72 16.02 9.20 -6.58
C GLY A 72 14.75 8.36 -6.71
N VAL A 73 14.75 7.10 -6.24
CA VAL A 73 13.55 6.25 -6.25
C VAL A 73 12.78 6.39 -4.94
N PHE A 74 11.47 6.59 -5.04
CA PHE A 74 10.56 6.71 -3.89
C PHE A 74 9.46 5.65 -3.97
N TYR A 75 9.08 5.12 -2.81
CA TYR A 75 7.94 4.24 -2.67
C TYR A 75 6.81 4.96 -1.94
N SER A 76 5.61 4.88 -2.51
CA SER A 76 4.38 5.32 -1.84
C SER A 76 4.06 4.42 -0.65
N VAL A 77 3.68 5.06 0.46
CA VAL A 77 3.22 4.43 1.69
C VAL A 77 1.90 5.05 2.12
N ASP A 78 0.90 4.20 2.30
CA ASP A 78 -0.41 4.56 2.83
C ASP A 78 -0.56 3.92 4.21
N LEU A 79 -0.60 4.75 5.26
CA LEU A 79 -0.79 4.28 6.63
C LEU A 79 -2.26 4.00 6.91
N ASP A 80 -2.51 2.97 7.72
CA ASP A 80 -3.84 2.72 8.28
C ASP A 80 -4.07 3.67 9.46
N SER A 81 -5.16 4.43 9.45
CA SER A 81 -5.51 5.34 10.55
C SER A 81 -5.99 4.62 11.80
N ARG A 82 -6.43 3.36 11.68
CA ARG A 82 -7.00 2.54 12.76
C ARG A 82 -5.98 1.65 13.46
N ALA A 83 -4.83 1.42 12.83
CA ALA A 83 -3.82 0.50 13.32
C ALA A 83 -2.41 1.00 13.02
N LEU A 84 -1.41 0.55 13.80
CA LEU A 84 -0.01 0.71 13.45
C LEU A 84 0.36 -0.26 12.31
N ALA A 85 -0.14 0.06 11.12
CA ALA A 85 -0.02 -0.71 9.89
C ALA A 85 0.03 0.24 8.69
N GLY A 86 0.36 -0.30 7.53
CA GLY A 86 0.37 0.45 6.29
C GLY A 86 0.70 -0.40 5.08
N ARG A 87 0.30 0.07 3.91
CA ARG A 87 0.64 -0.51 2.62
C ARG A 87 1.80 0.26 2.00
N CYS A 88 2.66 -0.46 1.30
CA CYS A 88 3.78 0.15 0.61
C CYS A 88 3.90 -0.45 -0.79
N THR A 89 4.34 0.35 -1.74
CA THR A 89 4.58 -0.07 -3.14
C THR A 89 5.94 -0.73 -3.35
N CYS A 90 6.76 -0.90 -2.31
CA CYS A 90 8.06 -1.54 -2.46
C CYS A 90 7.95 -3.05 -2.76
N PRO A 91 8.94 -3.67 -3.43
CA PRO A 91 8.89 -5.08 -3.83
C PRO A 91 8.56 -6.04 -2.68
N TRP A 92 9.15 -5.83 -1.50
CA TRP A 92 8.85 -6.63 -0.31
C TRP A 92 7.35 -6.68 0.03
N ALA A 93 6.68 -5.54 -0.06
CA ALA A 93 5.25 -5.43 0.25
C ALA A 93 4.37 -5.98 -0.88
N GLN A 94 4.81 -5.84 -2.14
CA GLN A 94 4.14 -6.46 -3.29
C GLN A 94 4.15 -7.99 -3.18
N HIS A 95 5.22 -8.58 -2.64
CA HIS A 95 5.32 -10.02 -2.39
C HIS A 95 4.72 -10.47 -1.03
N GLY A 96 3.81 -9.69 -0.45
CA GLY A 96 3.05 -10.07 0.75
C GLY A 96 3.73 -9.75 2.09
N GLY A 97 4.90 -9.11 2.07
CA GLY A 97 5.58 -8.69 3.29
C GLY A 97 4.91 -7.49 3.98
N VAL A 98 4.83 -7.53 5.31
CA VAL A 98 4.26 -6.42 6.11
C VAL A 98 5.33 -5.65 6.88
N ASN A 99 5.02 -4.40 7.23
CA ASN A 99 5.90 -3.49 7.99
C ASN A 99 7.32 -3.41 7.44
N CYS A 100 7.46 -3.21 6.13
CA CYS A 100 8.76 -2.95 5.54
C CYS A 100 9.41 -1.72 6.20
N LYS A 101 10.71 -1.54 6.00
CA LYS A 101 11.44 -0.37 6.52
C LYS A 101 10.80 0.96 6.11
N HIS A 102 10.15 1.04 4.95
CA HIS A 102 9.45 2.25 4.49
C HIS A 102 8.20 2.54 5.32
N VAL A 103 7.36 1.53 5.61
CA VAL A 103 6.20 1.68 6.51
C VAL A 103 6.66 2.10 7.91
N LEU A 104 7.73 1.48 8.43
CA LEU A 104 8.27 1.87 9.74
C LEU A 104 8.81 3.31 9.76
N ALA A 105 9.37 3.80 8.65
CA ALA A 105 9.83 5.18 8.52
C ALA A 105 8.65 6.14 8.51
N ALA A 106 7.62 5.86 7.70
CA ALA A 106 6.40 6.65 7.62
C ALA A 106 5.66 6.70 8.97
N LEU A 107 5.49 5.57 9.67
CA LEU A 107 4.90 5.53 11.02
C LEU A 107 5.67 6.42 12.01
N ARG A 108 7.01 6.33 12.00
CA ARG A 108 7.85 7.16 12.88
C ARG A 108 7.71 8.65 12.57
N TYR A 109 7.61 9.00 11.30
CA TYR A 109 7.39 10.37 10.86
C TYR A 109 6.00 10.87 11.28
N HIS A 110 4.95 10.13 10.94
CA HIS A 110 3.54 10.48 11.21
C HIS A 110 3.29 10.75 12.70
N TYR A 111 3.83 9.92 13.59
CA TYR A 111 3.63 10.07 15.03
C TYR A 111 4.74 10.85 15.75
N THR A 112 5.62 11.56 15.03
CA THR A 112 6.73 12.29 15.66
C THR A 112 6.28 13.33 16.68
N GLY A 113 5.04 13.85 16.55
CA GLY A 113 4.43 14.77 17.51
C GLY A 113 4.12 14.12 18.88
N LEU A 114 3.86 12.81 18.90
CA LEU A 114 3.60 12.05 20.14
C LEU A 114 4.89 11.62 20.85
N GLY A 115 6.02 11.65 20.13
CA GLY A 115 7.33 11.27 20.61
C GLY A 115 7.98 10.17 19.76
N GLY A 116 8.92 9.44 20.36
CA GLY A 116 9.69 8.42 19.65
C GLY A 116 9.01 7.06 19.64
N LEU A 117 8.74 6.52 18.45
CA LEU A 117 8.26 5.14 18.28
C LEU A 117 9.41 4.13 18.24
N SER A 118 9.22 3.01 18.94
CA SER A 118 10.04 1.80 18.83
C SER A 118 9.17 0.57 18.62
N PHE A 119 9.59 -0.34 17.75
CA PHE A 119 8.83 -1.51 17.31
C PHE A 119 9.42 -2.81 17.84
N TRP A 120 8.57 -3.80 18.08
CA TRP A 120 8.88 -5.08 18.71
C TRP A 120 8.14 -6.19 17.97
N ARG A 121 8.75 -7.37 17.90
CA ARG A 121 8.14 -8.54 17.27
C ARG A 121 7.07 -9.17 18.16
N THR A 122 7.28 -9.16 19.47
CA THR A 122 6.38 -9.79 20.44
C THR A 122 5.86 -8.78 21.46
N LEU A 123 4.69 -9.09 22.04
CA LEU A 123 4.11 -8.31 23.13
C LEU A 123 5.00 -8.33 24.38
N ALA A 124 5.62 -9.48 24.68
CA ALA A 124 6.49 -9.64 25.83
C ALA A 124 7.68 -8.67 25.76
N ASP A 125 8.35 -8.57 24.60
CA ASP A 125 9.48 -7.65 24.41
C ASP A 125 9.07 -6.18 24.58
N ALA A 126 7.89 -5.82 24.08
CA ALA A 126 7.33 -4.47 24.20
C ALA A 126 7.00 -4.13 25.66
N ARG A 127 6.38 -5.06 26.40
CA ARG A 127 6.00 -4.88 27.81
C ARG A 127 7.22 -4.67 28.71
N ARG A 128 8.35 -5.33 28.43
CA ARG A 128 9.62 -5.15 29.16
C ARG A 128 10.18 -3.72 29.11
N GLN A 129 9.66 -2.86 28.23
CA GLN A 129 10.08 -1.46 28.17
C GLN A 129 9.40 -0.58 29.23
N HIS A 130 8.39 -1.10 29.94
CA HIS A 130 7.58 -0.34 30.90
C HIS A 130 6.98 0.94 30.28
N ARG A 131 6.56 0.85 29.01
CA ARG A 131 5.92 1.93 28.25
C ARG A 131 4.54 1.52 27.77
N ARG A 132 3.72 2.52 27.43
CA ARG A 132 2.47 2.30 26.69
C ARG A 132 2.77 1.52 25.41
N THR A 133 2.14 0.35 25.29
CA THR A 133 2.29 -0.57 24.16
C THR A 133 1.04 -0.50 23.30
N VAL A 134 1.23 -0.42 21.98
CA VAL A 134 0.17 -0.42 20.97
C VAL A 134 0.38 -1.61 20.05
N LYS A 135 -0.69 -2.36 19.78
CA LYS A 135 -0.67 -3.50 18.84
C LYS A 135 -0.80 -2.97 17.40
N GLY A 136 0.03 -3.47 16.51
CA GLY A 136 -0.06 -3.25 15.06
C GLY A 136 -0.25 -4.58 14.31
N GLU A 137 -0.22 -4.51 12.98
CA GLU A 137 -0.30 -5.71 12.12
C GLU A 137 1.02 -6.49 12.22
N GLY A 138 1.07 -7.60 12.96
CA GLY A 138 2.29 -8.41 13.07
C GLY A 138 3.48 -7.74 13.77
N ILE A 139 3.26 -6.61 14.45
CA ILE A 139 4.23 -5.89 15.29
C ILE A 139 3.56 -5.29 16.53
N TYR A 140 4.38 -4.88 17.49
CA TYR A 140 3.97 -4.04 18.62
C TYR A 140 4.83 -2.79 18.63
N ALA A 141 4.29 -1.65 19.08
CA ALA A 141 5.08 -0.45 19.28
C ALA A 141 4.99 0.07 20.70
N THR A 142 6.09 0.64 21.16
CA THR A 142 6.14 1.44 22.38
C THR A 142 6.38 2.90 22.03
N VAL A 143 5.68 3.79 22.74
CA VAL A 143 5.82 5.24 22.58
C VAL A 143 6.70 5.78 23.70
N ARG A 144 7.78 6.48 23.33
CA ARG A 144 8.58 7.28 24.25
C ARG A 144 8.07 8.72 24.18
N PRO A 145 7.42 9.24 25.24
CA PRO A 145 6.97 10.62 25.27
C PRO A 145 8.15 11.55 24.98
N ARG A 146 7.90 12.59 24.18
CA ARG A 146 8.87 13.67 24.03
C ARG A 146 8.98 14.35 25.41
N ALA A 147 10.18 14.43 25.96
CA ALA A 147 10.39 15.17 27.20
C ALA A 147 9.88 16.60 26.97
N ARG A 148 8.95 17.06 27.82
CA ARG A 148 8.59 18.49 27.83
C ARG A 148 9.88 19.22 28.15
N ARG A 149 10.39 20.02 27.20
CA ARG A 149 11.43 20.99 27.55
C ARG A 149 10.80 21.87 28.62
N ARG A 150 11.36 21.84 29.84
CA ARG A 150 11.05 22.88 30.82
C ARG A 150 11.63 24.15 30.23
N SER A 151 10.75 25.06 29.84
CA SER A 151 11.09 26.43 29.47
C SER A 151 11.64 27.16 30.68
#